data_AF-A0A5R2MWU1-F1
#
_entry.id   AF-A0A5R2MWU1-F1
#
_cell.length_a   1.000
_cell.length_b   1.000
_cell.length_c   1.000
_cell.angle_alpha   90.00
_cell.angle_beta   90.00
_cell.angle_gamma   90.00
#
_symmetry.space_group_name_H-M   'P 1'
#
loop_
_entity.id
_entity.type
_entity.pdbx_description
1 polymer ?
#
loop_
_entity_poly.entity_id
_entity_poly.type
_entity_poly.pdbx_seq_one_letter_code
_entity_poly.pdbx_strand_id
1 'polypeptide(L)'
;FVRRIYDGSSSQAVRRACIDCWRHWGDRASFMRLRNQWQNLGPDEQRMVWLSAGNFGDDGAHARSQLRRTLAQEWRLGFESTIGPTFASCYEDWVANGS
;
A
#
# COMPACT_ATOMS: atom_id res chain seq x y z
N PHE A 1 16.77 -11.55 -4.30
CA PHE A 1 16.65 -12.06 -2.92
C PHE A 1 15.33 -11.63 -2.29
N VAL A 2 15.08 -10.33 -2.07
CA VAL A 2 13.86 -9.79 -1.41
C VAL A 2 12.55 -10.34 -1.98
N ARG A 3 12.42 -10.40 -3.32
CA ARG A 3 11.25 -10.99 -3.97
C ARG A 3 10.94 -12.43 -3.53
N ARG A 4 11.97 -13.28 -3.44
CA ARG A 4 11.81 -14.67 -3.00
C ARG A 4 11.32 -14.73 -1.55
N ILE A 5 11.80 -13.84 -0.69
CA ILE A 5 11.35 -13.75 0.70
C ILE A 5 9.90 -13.29 0.77
N TYR A 6 9.54 -12.25 0.02
CA TYR A 6 8.17 -11.75 -0.04
C TYR A 6 7.18 -12.83 -0.50
N ASP A 7 7.48 -13.50 -1.62
CA ASP A 7 6.61 -14.52 -2.21
C ASP A 7 6.51 -15.78 -1.30
N GLY A 8 7.57 -16.12 -0.57
CA GLY A 8 7.63 -17.31 0.29
C GLY A 8 7.20 -17.11 1.75
N SER A 9 6.96 -15.87 2.19
CA SER A 9 6.61 -15.57 3.58
C SER A 9 5.10 -15.48 3.78
N SER A 10 4.61 -16.05 4.87
CA SER A 10 3.26 -15.81 5.42
C SER A 10 3.22 -14.67 6.46
N SER A 11 4.38 -14.19 6.91
CA SER A 11 4.48 -13.13 7.91
C SER A 11 4.21 -11.77 7.28
N GLN A 12 3.15 -11.10 7.74
CA GLN A 12 2.79 -9.74 7.32
C GLN A 12 3.91 -8.73 7.59
N ALA A 13 4.61 -8.85 8.72
CA ALA A 13 5.74 -7.98 9.04
C ALA A 13 6.86 -8.11 8.00
N VAL A 14 7.19 -9.34 7.58
CA VAL A 14 8.21 -9.61 6.55
C VAL A 14 7.76 -9.07 5.20
N ARG A 15 6.49 -9.29 4.82
CA ARG A 15 5.96 -8.79 3.54
C ARG A 15 6.02 -7.27 3.47
N ARG A 16 5.60 -6.58 4.53
CA ARG A 16 5.69 -5.11 4.64
C ARG A 16 7.13 -4.63 4.53
N ALA A 17 8.07 -5.26 5.23
CA ALA A 17 9.48 -4.90 5.17
C ALA A 17 10.06 -5.07 3.74
N CYS A 18 9.66 -6.11 3.02
CA CYS A 18 10.07 -6.29 1.62
C CYS A 18 9.55 -5.17 0.72
N ILE A 19 8.30 -4.74 0.90
CA ILE A 19 7.71 -3.62 0.14
C ILE A 19 8.45 -2.32 0.46
N ASP A 20 8.79 -2.11 1.74
CA ASP A 20 9.56 -0.95 2.18
C ASP A 20 10.97 -0.91 1.59
N CYS A 21 11.66 -2.06 1.48
CA CYS A 21 12.92 -2.15 0.75
C CYS A 21 12.76 -1.67 -0.71
N TRP A 22 11.72 -2.13 -1.40
CA TRP A 22 11.45 -1.69 -2.78
C TRP A 22 11.14 -0.19 -2.89
N ARG A 23 10.41 0.37 -1.92
CA ARG A 23 10.17 1.82 -1.81
C ARG A 23 11.48 2.59 -1.69
N HIS A 24 12.37 2.17 -0.79
CA HIS A 24 13.66 2.82 -0.55
C HIS A 24 14.63 2.70 -1.72
N TRP A 25 14.61 1.58 -2.45
CA TRP A 25 15.44 1.38 -3.63
C TRP A 25 14.88 2.03 -4.90
N GLY A 26 13.64 2.54 -4.86
CA GLY A 26 12.96 3.02 -6.06
C GLY A 26 12.74 1.92 -7.10
N ASP A 27 12.51 0.68 -6.66
CA ASP A 27 12.31 -0.47 -7.56
C ASP A 27 10.92 -0.40 -8.23
N ARG A 28 10.87 0.31 -9.36
CA ARG A 28 9.65 0.54 -10.14
C ARG A 28 9.02 -0.76 -10.65
N ALA A 29 9.84 -1.75 -11.01
CA ALA A 29 9.34 -3.02 -11.53
C ALA A 29 8.61 -3.80 -10.44
N SER A 30 9.17 -3.85 -9.22
CA SER A 30 8.52 -4.47 -8.08
C SER A 30 7.25 -3.74 -7.66
N PHE A 31 7.28 -2.39 -7.64
CA PHE A 31 6.08 -1.58 -7.38
C PHE A 31 4.96 -1.86 -8.39
N MET A 32 5.25 -1.82 -9.69
CA MET A 32 4.25 -2.06 -10.73
C MET A 32 3.64 -3.46 -10.66
N ARG A 33 4.46 -4.47 -10.35
CA ARG A 33 3.96 -5.83 -10.14
C ARG A 33 2.93 -5.87 -9.01
N LEU A 34 3.24 -5.29 -7.85
CA LEU A 34 2.32 -5.28 -6.71
C LEU A 34 1.07 -4.45 -7.00
N ARG A 35 1.21 -3.29 -7.63
CA ARG A 35 0.10 -2.45 -8.07
C ARG A 35 -0.86 -3.21 -9.00
N ASN A 36 -0.32 -4.01 -9.92
CA ASN A 36 -1.13 -4.85 -10.81
C ASN A 36 -1.79 -6.03 -10.07
N GLN A 37 -1.24 -6.43 -8.93
CA GLN A 37 -1.77 -7.50 -8.08
C GLN A 37 -2.65 -6.97 -6.95
N TRP A 38 -3.04 -5.69 -6.96
CA TRP A 38 -3.73 -5.02 -5.85
C TRP A 38 -4.85 -5.83 -5.18
N GLN A 39 -5.74 -6.41 -5.99
CA GLN A 39 -6.89 -7.20 -5.53
C GLN A 39 -6.50 -8.51 -4.80
N ASN A 40 -5.26 -8.98 -5.00
CA ASN A 40 -4.72 -10.18 -4.35
C ASN A 40 -3.88 -9.85 -3.11
N LEU A 41 -3.70 -8.56 -2.79
CA LEU A 41 -2.93 -8.11 -1.64
C LEU A 41 -3.84 -7.98 -0.42
N GLY A 42 -3.31 -8.36 0.75
CA GLY A 42 -3.97 -8.04 2.02
C GLY A 42 -3.91 -6.55 2.34
N PRO A 43 -4.75 -6.05 3.26
CA PRO A 43 -4.83 -4.61 3.58
C PRO A 43 -3.49 -3.99 3.99
N ASP A 44 -2.66 -4.70 4.75
CA ASP A 44 -1.34 -4.21 5.17
C ASP A 44 -0.35 -4.05 4.01
N GLU A 45 -0.41 -4.95 3.05
CA GLU A 45 0.43 -4.89 1.84
C GLU A 45 -0.05 -3.78 0.91
N GLN A 46 -1.37 -3.65 0.74
CA GLN A 46 -2.00 -2.55 0.00
C GLN A 46 -1.59 -1.18 0.59
N ARG A 47 -1.61 -1.02 1.92
CA ARG A 47 -1.16 0.20 2.62
C ARG A 47 0.31 0.51 2.33
N MET A 48 1.19 -0.50 2.36
CA MET A 48 2.59 -0.31 2.01
C MET A 48 2.81 0.04 0.54
N VAL A 49 2.03 -0.54 -0.39
CA VAL A 49 2.07 -0.16 -1.82
C VAL A 49 1.60 1.28 -2.01
N TRP A 50 0.53 1.69 -1.32
CA TRP A 50 0.02 3.05 -1.34
C TRP A 50 1.04 4.08 -0.82
N LEU A 51 1.69 3.74 0.29
CA LEU A 51 2.80 4.51 0.85
C LEU A 51 3.95 4.60 -0.17
N SER A 52 4.33 3.48 -0.78
CA SER A 52 5.40 3.42 -1.79
C SER A 52 5.12 4.25 -3.04
N ALA A 53 3.85 4.37 -3.46
CA ALA A 53 3.46 5.14 -4.64
C ALA A 53 3.95 6.59 -4.61
N GLY A 54 4.14 7.20 -3.43
CA GLY A 54 4.70 8.55 -3.30
C GLY A 54 6.10 8.72 -3.93
N ASN A 55 6.86 7.64 -4.06
CA ASN A 55 8.24 7.69 -4.57
C ASN A 55 8.34 7.52 -6.10
N PHE A 56 7.22 7.25 -6.80
CA PHE A 56 7.27 6.82 -8.21
C PHE A 56 6.80 7.87 -9.23
N GLY A 57 6.62 9.13 -8.82
CA GLY A 57 6.21 10.22 -9.72
C GLY A 57 4.84 9.98 -10.34
N ASP A 58 4.69 10.24 -11.65
CA ASP A 58 3.42 10.12 -12.38
C ASP A 58 2.80 8.73 -12.26
N ASP A 59 3.61 7.69 -12.38
CA ASP A 59 3.20 6.30 -12.18
C ASP A 59 2.54 6.08 -10.81
N GLY A 60 3.11 6.70 -9.78
CA GLY A 60 2.58 6.68 -8.42
C GLY A 60 1.28 7.47 -8.28
N ALA A 61 1.23 8.65 -8.87
CA ALA A 61 0.04 9.50 -8.88
C ALA A 61 -1.14 8.82 -9.61
N HIS A 62 -0.87 8.20 -10.76
CA HIS A 62 -1.85 7.42 -11.51
C HIS A 62 -2.32 6.19 -10.73
N ALA A 63 -1.39 5.45 -10.12
CA ALA A 63 -1.73 4.33 -9.25
C ALA A 63 -2.66 4.76 -8.11
N ARG A 64 -2.33 5.84 -7.40
CA ARG A 64 -3.16 6.38 -6.32
C ARG A 64 -4.54 6.77 -6.82
N SER A 65 -4.63 7.51 -7.93
CA SER A 65 -5.90 7.91 -8.53
C SER A 65 -6.81 6.71 -8.85
N GLN A 66 -6.25 5.65 -9.45
CA GLN A 66 -7.02 4.45 -9.81
C GLN A 66 -7.50 3.65 -8.60
N LEU A 67 -6.66 3.53 -7.57
CA LEU A 67 -6.89 2.64 -6.42
C LEU A 67 -7.70 3.33 -5.31
N ARG A 68 -7.70 4.66 -5.25
CA ARG A 68 -8.32 5.47 -4.18
C ARG A 68 -9.77 5.07 -3.88
N ARG A 69 -10.56 4.76 -4.91
CA ARG A 69 -11.97 4.38 -4.77
C ARG A 69 -12.19 3.07 -4.00
N THR A 70 -11.17 2.24 -3.85
CA THR A 70 -11.27 0.93 -3.18
C THR A 70 -10.92 1.02 -1.69
N LEU A 71 -10.17 2.05 -1.27
CA LEU A 71 -9.54 2.08 0.05
C LEU A 71 -10.54 2.04 1.21
N ALA A 72 -11.65 2.75 1.09
CA ALA A 72 -12.68 2.82 2.12
C ALA A 72 -13.29 1.44 2.44
N GLN A 73 -13.37 0.57 1.43
CA GLN A 73 -13.86 -0.80 1.61
C GLN A 73 -12.74 -1.72 2.08
N GLU A 74 -11.61 -1.71 1.38
CA GLU A 74 -10.49 -2.64 1.60
C GLU A 74 -9.81 -2.46 2.96
N TRP A 75 -9.77 -1.24 3.49
CA TRP A 75 -9.04 -0.93 4.72
C TRP A 75 -9.94 -0.73 5.95
N ARG A 76 -11.23 -1.02 5.82
CA ARG A 76 -12.22 -0.89 6.89
C ARG A 76 -11.86 -1.78 8.09
N LEU A 77 -11.85 -1.22 9.29
CA LEU A 77 -11.49 -1.96 10.51
C LEU A 77 -12.64 -2.80 11.09
N GLY A 78 -13.87 -2.61 10.62
CA GLY A 78 -15.06 -3.35 11.06
C GLY A 78 -15.75 -2.81 12.33
N PHE A 79 -15.10 -1.94 13.09
CA PHE A 79 -15.67 -1.25 14.26
C PHE A 79 -15.68 0.28 14.12
N GLU A 80 -15.44 0.79 12.92
CA GLU A 80 -15.45 2.21 12.64
C GLU A 80 -16.86 2.80 12.85
N SER A 81 -16.92 3.94 13.54
CA SER A 81 -18.14 4.72 13.71
C SER A 81 -18.66 5.20 12.36
N THR A 82 -19.99 5.31 12.21
CA THR A 82 -20.61 5.97 11.06
C THR A 82 -20.42 7.49 11.09
N ILE A 83 -20.00 8.03 12.24
CA ILE A 83 -19.72 9.45 12.47
C ILE A 83 -18.24 9.58 12.81
N GLY A 84 -17.46 10.22 11.94
CA GLY A 84 -16.03 10.46 12.10
C GLY A 84 -15.19 10.00 10.90
N PRO A 85 -13.86 10.23 10.92
CA PRO A 85 -12.98 9.77 9.85
C PRO A 85 -12.85 8.24 9.86
N THR A 86 -12.73 7.66 8.68
CA THR A 86 -12.40 6.23 8.51
C THR A 86 -10.90 6.01 8.71
N PHE A 87 -10.48 4.78 8.98
CA PHE A 87 -9.06 4.46 8.97
C PHE A 87 -8.43 4.81 7.63
N ALA A 88 -9.14 4.54 6.52
CA ALA A 88 -8.65 4.86 5.19
C ALA A 88 -8.33 6.35 5.03
N SER A 89 -9.25 7.24 5.41
CA SER A 89 -9.00 8.69 5.34
C SER A 89 -7.85 9.12 6.26
N CYS A 90 -7.79 8.62 7.50
CA CYS A 90 -6.68 8.92 8.41
C CYS A 90 -5.34 8.47 7.85
N TYR A 91 -5.28 7.28 7.22
CA TYR A 91 -4.06 6.74 6.64
C TYR A 91 -3.64 7.55 5.40
N GLU A 92 -4.57 7.92 4.52
CA GLU A 92 -4.28 8.80 3.38
C GLU A 92 -3.72 10.15 3.84
N ASP A 93 -4.34 10.76 4.86
CA ASP A 93 -3.91 12.05 5.41
C ASP A 93 -2.53 11.95 6.06
N TRP A 94 -2.25 10.87 6.79
CA TRP A 94 -0.92 10.64 7.36
C TRP A 94 0.14 10.47 6.27
N VAL A 95 -0.13 9.69 5.22
CA VAL A 95 0.80 9.52 4.10
C VAL A 95 1.05 10.84 3.35
N ALA A 96 0.04 11.70 3.23
CA ALA A 96 0.18 12.99 2.56
C ALA A 96 1.04 14.00 3.35
N ASN A 97 1.04 13.92 4.68
CA ASN A 97 1.60 14.96 5.54
C ASN A 97 2.78 14.52 6.43
N GLY A 98 2.99 13.22 6.64
CA GLY A 98 3.88 12.71 7.69
C GLY A 98 4.75 11.54 7.29
N SER A 99 4.87 11.21 6.00
CA SER A 99 5.61 10.03 5.49
C SER A 99 6.61 10.33 4.39
#